data_AF-A0A1J4VYC7-F1
#
_entry.id   AF-A0A1J4VYC7-F1
#
_cell.length_a   1.000
_cell.length_b   1.000
_cell.length_c   1.000
_cell.angle_alpha   90.00
_cell.angle_beta   90.00
_cell.angle_gamma   90.00
#
_symmetry.space_group_name_H-M   'P 1'
#
loop_
_entity.id
_entity.type
_entity.pdbx_description
1 polymer ?
#
loop_
_entity_poly.entity_id
_entity_poly.type
_entity_poly.pdbx_seq_one_letter_code
_entity_poly.pdbx_strand_id
1 'polypeptide(L)'
;MGIFDIFRKKKEEPVEKITFDKLDYFVDKETKSLNEKSESFMEEIKKDAGQFSLKIKQKIPSLRLINLENRKEQEKLKAVVIENLLLYVGHLEKLLEELKKIEDKGTEDYINDLQLVFNDFNKKSRISFCRATILIGKEIEKVRDIMKNFMKVLDYKIKSRDIYGTFKKEKLIDNLRLELKKLEEAKNIQKQIEDSVKNSQNKISALELEKQSAETDYENYEKSNVHAEFLNEQEKIKNENNILAEDISRLKQELNLKLLSKYFHNDKKKNELLHNYSENFINSIKDDNNLKIISIAKEAKQSIDEQKIKELRDKIMNQKMLVKDKKLGEFENRINILEQEINEEKRNIEDENHKKQKFEKKEEEILIHVREDATKIFGRSAVEF
;
A
#
# COMPACT_ATOMS: atom_id res chain seq x y z
N MET A 1 -70.20 -11.65 20.66
CA MET A 1 -68.75 -11.91 20.58
C MET A 1 -68.22 -11.13 19.40
N GLY A 2 -67.45 -10.08 19.67
CA GLY A 2 -67.30 -8.91 18.79
C GLY A 2 -66.29 -9.07 17.66
N ILE A 3 -66.58 -8.34 16.57
CA ILE A 3 -65.80 -8.23 15.31
C ILE A 3 -64.58 -7.28 15.50
N PHE A 4 -64.15 -7.05 16.74
CA PHE A 4 -63.12 -6.06 17.11
C PHE A 4 -61.78 -6.65 17.57
N ASP A 5 -61.57 -7.97 17.45
CA ASP A 5 -60.29 -8.60 17.84
C ASP A 5 -59.20 -8.59 16.74
N ILE A 6 -59.45 -7.96 15.59
CA ILE A 6 -58.50 -7.90 14.45
C ILE A 6 -57.45 -6.78 14.60
N PHE A 7 -57.60 -5.89 15.60
CA PHE A 7 -56.64 -4.81 15.89
C PHE A 7 -55.83 -5.01 17.18
N ARG A 8 -55.52 -6.26 17.56
CA ARG A 8 -54.36 -6.48 18.43
C ARG A 8 -53.10 -6.26 17.59
N LYS A 9 -52.60 -5.02 17.60
CA LYS A 9 -51.20 -4.71 17.25
C LYS A 9 -50.34 -5.79 17.91
N LYS A 10 -49.68 -6.62 17.10
CA LYS A 10 -48.52 -7.40 17.56
C LYS A 10 -47.66 -6.41 18.32
N LYS A 11 -47.38 -6.67 19.59
CA LYS A 11 -46.30 -5.98 20.30
C LYS A 11 -45.08 -6.17 19.40
N GLU A 12 -44.59 -5.09 18.80
CA GLU A 12 -43.28 -5.10 18.15
C GLU A 12 -42.32 -5.52 19.26
N GLU A 13 -41.75 -6.72 19.12
CA GLU A 13 -40.64 -7.14 19.97
C GLU A 13 -39.56 -6.07 19.85
N PRO A 14 -38.97 -5.60 20.96
CA PRO A 14 -37.96 -4.57 20.91
C PRO A 14 -36.82 -5.08 20.01
N VAL A 15 -36.65 -4.42 18.86
CA VAL A 15 -35.56 -4.72 17.95
C VAL A 15 -34.26 -4.45 18.72
N GLU A 16 -33.48 -5.49 18.96
CA GLU A 16 -32.20 -5.38 19.63
C GLU A 16 -31.31 -4.48 18.77
N LYS A 17 -30.97 -3.29 19.29
CA LYS A 17 -30.16 -2.31 18.58
C LYS A 17 -28.71 -2.81 18.49
N ILE A 18 -28.22 -2.91 17.26
CA ILE A 18 -26.88 -3.34 16.90
C ILE A 18 -26.01 -2.09 16.84
N THR A 19 -25.11 -1.95 17.80
CA THR A 19 -24.02 -0.98 17.78
C THR A 19 -22.82 -1.58 17.05
N PHE A 20 -21.94 -0.73 16.51
CA PHE A 20 -20.76 -1.19 15.77
C PHE A 20 -19.90 -2.17 16.58
N ASP A 21 -19.64 -1.89 17.86
CA ASP A 21 -18.82 -2.74 18.73
C ASP A 21 -19.38 -4.15 18.95
N LYS A 22 -20.67 -4.36 18.67
CA LYS A 22 -21.33 -5.66 18.80
C LYS A 22 -21.55 -6.34 17.45
N LEU A 23 -21.17 -5.70 16.35
CA LEU A 23 -21.50 -6.18 15.01
C LEU A 23 -20.95 -7.58 14.73
N ASP A 24 -19.71 -7.88 15.13
CA ASP A 24 -19.11 -9.21 14.99
C ASP A 24 -19.95 -10.30 15.66
N TYR A 25 -20.43 -10.04 16.88
CA TYR A 25 -21.31 -10.96 17.60
C TYR A 25 -22.62 -11.22 16.84
N PHE A 26 -23.24 -10.18 16.30
CA PHE A 26 -24.48 -10.32 15.52
C PHE A 26 -24.23 -11.03 14.18
N VAL A 27 -23.12 -10.77 13.52
CA VAL A 27 -22.70 -11.49 12.30
C VAL A 27 -22.52 -12.98 12.58
N ASP A 28 -21.86 -13.35 13.66
CA ASP A 28 -21.66 -14.75 14.02
C ASP A 28 -22.96 -15.45 14.44
N LYS A 29 -23.81 -14.76 15.20
CA LYS A 29 -25.15 -15.25 15.58
C LYS A 29 -26.01 -15.50 14.34
N GLU A 30 -26.01 -14.57 13.38
CA GLU A 30 -26.78 -14.72 12.16
C GLU A 30 -26.20 -15.81 11.25
N THR A 31 -24.88 -15.90 11.14
CA THR A 31 -24.20 -16.99 10.40
C THR A 31 -24.63 -18.36 10.91
N LYS A 32 -24.65 -18.57 12.24
CA LYS A 32 -25.11 -19.82 12.84
C LYS A 32 -26.57 -20.12 12.50
N SER A 33 -27.44 -19.11 12.62
CA SER A 33 -28.86 -19.22 12.27
C SER A 33 -29.08 -19.60 10.81
N LEU A 34 -28.30 -19.05 9.87
CA LEU A 34 -28.38 -19.41 8.45
C LEU A 34 -27.86 -20.82 8.18
N ASN A 35 -26.73 -21.20 8.79
CA ASN A 35 -26.19 -22.56 8.65
C ASN A 35 -27.17 -23.61 9.16
N GLU A 36 -27.77 -23.42 10.34
CA GLU A 36 -28.78 -24.33 10.89
C GLU A 36 -30.00 -24.48 9.96
N LYS A 37 -30.46 -23.37 9.35
CA LYS A 37 -31.54 -23.41 8.35
C LYS A 37 -31.13 -24.17 7.10
N SER A 38 -29.93 -23.91 6.59
CA SER A 38 -29.38 -24.53 5.38
C SER A 38 -29.15 -26.03 5.58
N GLU A 39 -28.65 -26.46 6.73
CA GLU A 39 -28.44 -27.87 7.11
C GLU A 39 -29.77 -28.61 7.27
N SER A 40 -30.70 -28.05 8.06
CA SER A 40 -32.03 -28.65 8.26
C SER A 40 -32.78 -28.83 6.94
N PHE A 41 -32.67 -27.85 6.04
CA PHE A 41 -33.26 -27.94 4.71
C PHE A 41 -32.61 -29.02 3.83
N MET A 42 -31.27 -29.12 3.90
CA MET A 42 -30.50 -30.11 3.14
C MET A 42 -30.87 -31.54 3.53
N GLU A 43 -30.96 -31.83 4.83
CA GLU A 43 -31.40 -33.13 5.33
C GLU A 43 -32.79 -33.50 4.81
N GLU A 44 -33.71 -32.53 4.81
CA GLU A 44 -35.08 -32.73 4.36
C GLU A 44 -35.17 -32.99 2.85
N ILE A 45 -34.44 -32.25 2.01
CA ILE A 45 -34.40 -32.52 0.57
C ILE A 45 -33.75 -33.87 0.29
N LYS A 46 -32.65 -34.22 0.94
CA LYS A 46 -32.01 -35.54 0.76
C LYS A 46 -33.00 -36.66 1.05
N LYS A 47 -33.77 -36.54 2.13
CA LYS A 47 -34.84 -37.48 2.48
C LYS A 47 -35.91 -37.55 1.39
N ASP A 48 -36.40 -36.40 0.91
CA ASP A 48 -37.41 -36.36 -0.14
C ASP A 48 -36.93 -36.95 -1.47
N ALA A 49 -35.69 -36.64 -1.88
CA ALA A 49 -35.05 -37.18 -3.07
C ALA A 49 -34.87 -38.70 -2.96
N GLY A 50 -34.51 -39.20 -1.78
CA GLY A 50 -34.47 -40.63 -1.47
C GLY A 50 -35.85 -41.30 -1.58
N GLN A 51 -36.89 -40.70 -0.99
CA GLN A 51 -38.26 -41.21 -1.08
C GLN A 51 -38.79 -41.20 -2.52
N PHE A 52 -38.51 -40.15 -3.27
CA PHE A 52 -38.81 -40.06 -4.70
C PHE A 52 -38.14 -41.22 -5.47
N SER A 53 -36.84 -41.42 -5.24
CA SER A 53 -36.05 -42.48 -5.89
C SER A 53 -36.63 -43.87 -5.62
N LEU A 54 -37.05 -44.13 -4.37
CA LEU A 54 -37.71 -45.38 -3.98
C LEU A 54 -39.05 -45.57 -4.70
N LYS A 55 -39.90 -44.54 -4.75
CA LYS A 55 -41.20 -44.59 -5.42
C LYS A 55 -41.07 -44.89 -6.91
N ILE A 56 -40.12 -44.25 -7.60
CA ILE A 56 -39.84 -44.52 -9.02
C ILE A 56 -39.31 -45.93 -9.22
N LYS A 57 -38.33 -46.36 -8.41
CA LYS A 57 -37.75 -47.71 -8.48
C LYS A 57 -38.82 -48.81 -8.33
N GLN A 58 -39.81 -48.61 -7.46
CA GLN A 58 -40.92 -49.55 -7.29
C GLN A 58 -41.90 -49.59 -8.49
N LYS A 59 -41.98 -48.52 -9.29
CA LYS A 59 -42.87 -48.46 -10.46
C LYS A 59 -42.24 -49.02 -11.73
N ILE A 60 -40.92 -48.99 -11.86
CA ILE A 60 -40.20 -49.52 -13.03
C ILE A 60 -40.61 -50.97 -13.37
N PRO A 61 -40.65 -51.93 -12.43
CA PRO A 61 -41.07 -53.30 -12.74
C PRO A 61 -42.50 -53.38 -13.29
N SER A 62 -43.43 -52.61 -12.73
CA SER A 62 -44.82 -52.58 -13.20
C SER A 62 -44.96 -52.02 -14.62
N LEU A 63 -44.09 -51.08 -15.02
CA LEU A 63 -44.06 -50.58 -16.39
C LEU A 63 -43.56 -51.64 -17.37
N ARG A 64 -42.54 -52.42 -16.99
CA ARG A 64 -41.98 -53.48 -17.84
C ARG A 64 -42.95 -54.64 -18.11
N LEU A 65 -43.96 -54.83 -17.27
CA LEU A 65 -44.96 -55.90 -17.36
C LEU A 65 -46.20 -55.52 -18.17
N ILE A 66 -46.27 -54.31 -18.73
CA ILE A 66 -47.41 -53.87 -19.54
C ILE A 66 -47.44 -54.69 -20.84
N ASN A 67 -48.51 -55.45 -21.05
CA ASN A 67 -48.76 -56.21 -22.28
C ASN A 67 -49.89 -55.56 -23.11
N LEU A 68 -49.67 -55.42 -24.43
CA LEU A 68 -50.62 -54.87 -25.39
C LEU A 68 -51.22 -55.91 -26.35
N GLU A 69 -50.81 -57.18 -26.28
CA GLU A 69 -51.24 -58.24 -27.19
C GLU A 69 -52.77 -58.36 -27.27
N ASN A 70 -53.44 -58.29 -26.11
CA ASN A 70 -54.89 -58.42 -25.99
C ASN A 70 -55.70 -57.20 -26.44
N ARG A 71 -55.05 -56.12 -26.89
CA ARG A 71 -55.76 -54.92 -27.34
C ARG A 71 -56.05 -54.93 -28.85
N LYS A 72 -57.10 -54.23 -29.29
CA LYS A 72 -57.64 -54.32 -30.67
C LYS A 72 -56.90 -53.47 -31.71
N GLU A 73 -55.89 -52.70 -31.31
CA GLU A 73 -55.18 -51.75 -32.16
C GLU A 73 -54.16 -52.42 -33.09
N GLN A 74 -53.66 -51.67 -34.08
CA GLN A 74 -52.71 -52.18 -35.06
C GLN A 74 -51.36 -52.61 -34.44
N GLU A 75 -50.81 -53.74 -34.89
CA GLU A 75 -49.53 -54.29 -34.39
C GLU A 75 -48.36 -53.30 -34.50
N LYS A 76 -48.29 -52.52 -35.60
CA LYS A 76 -47.28 -51.46 -35.76
C LYS A 76 -47.36 -50.41 -34.66
N LEU A 77 -48.58 -50.02 -34.24
CA LEU A 77 -48.79 -49.05 -33.18
C LEU A 77 -48.41 -49.63 -31.81
N LYS A 78 -48.78 -50.88 -31.54
CA LYS A 78 -48.39 -51.59 -30.32
C LYS A 78 -46.87 -51.68 -30.18
N ALA A 79 -46.16 -52.05 -31.26
CA ALA A 79 -44.71 -52.12 -31.30
C ALA A 79 -44.04 -50.78 -30.96
N VAL A 80 -44.51 -49.68 -31.59
CA VAL A 80 -44.03 -48.32 -31.30
C VAL A 80 -44.23 -47.96 -29.83
N VAL A 81 -45.38 -48.29 -29.24
CA VAL A 81 -45.64 -48.01 -27.82
C VAL A 81 -44.70 -48.79 -26.90
N ILE A 82 -44.49 -50.09 -27.14
CA ILE A 82 -43.61 -50.93 -26.33
C ILE A 82 -42.15 -50.48 -26.43
N GLU A 83 -41.65 -50.19 -27.62
CA GLU A 83 -40.28 -49.70 -27.82
C GLU A 83 -40.04 -48.39 -27.05
N ASN A 84 -40.97 -47.44 -27.17
CA ASN A 84 -40.85 -46.15 -26.49
C ASN A 84 -41.06 -46.26 -24.97
N LEU A 85 -41.85 -47.22 -24.50
CA LEU A 85 -41.98 -47.54 -23.08
C LEU A 85 -40.66 -48.04 -22.50
N LEU A 86 -39.96 -48.95 -23.19
CA LEU A 86 -38.65 -49.46 -22.76
C LEU A 86 -37.60 -48.34 -22.74
N LEU A 87 -37.58 -47.47 -23.76
CA LEU A 87 -36.72 -46.29 -23.78
C LEU A 87 -37.02 -45.34 -22.60
N TYR A 88 -38.30 -45.09 -22.31
CA TYR A 88 -38.70 -44.28 -21.17
C TYR A 88 -38.26 -44.89 -19.83
N VAL A 89 -38.38 -46.20 -19.67
CA VAL A 89 -37.86 -46.92 -18.49
C VAL A 89 -36.34 -46.77 -18.38
N GLY A 90 -35.60 -46.90 -19.48
CA GLY A 90 -34.14 -46.67 -19.48
C GLY A 90 -33.78 -45.24 -19.05
N HIS A 91 -34.57 -44.23 -19.45
CA HIS A 91 -34.37 -42.86 -18.95
C HIS A 91 -34.68 -42.73 -17.45
N LEU A 92 -35.68 -43.44 -16.91
CA LEU A 92 -35.98 -43.44 -15.47
C LEU A 92 -34.85 -44.08 -14.67
N GLU A 93 -34.25 -45.16 -15.18
CA GLU A 93 -33.10 -45.83 -14.55
C GLU A 93 -31.89 -44.92 -14.52
N LYS A 94 -31.59 -44.26 -15.64
CA LYS A 94 -30.53 -43.26 -15.71
C LYS A 94 -30.75 -42.08 -14.75
N LEU A 95 -31.98 -41.59 -14.63
CA LEU A 95 -32.34 -40.58 -13.63
C LEU A 95 -31.99 -41.03 -12.21
N LEU A 96 -32.33 -42.27 -11.83
CA LEU A 96 -32.00 -42.81 -10.51
C LEU A 96 -30.50 -42.96 -10.29
N GLU A 97 -29.73 -43.25 -11.33
CA GLU A 97 -28.26 -43.28 -11.25
C GLU A 97 -27.65 -41.89 -11.10
N GLU A 98 -28.14 -40.91 -11.86
CA GLU A 98 -27.69 -39.52 -11.78
C GLU A 98 -28.00 -38.91 -10.41
N LEU A 99 -29.19 -39.17 -9.84
CA LEU A 99 -29.53 -38.71 -8.48
C LEU A 99 -28.63 -39.28 -7.38
N LYS A 100 -28.10 -40.50 -7.54
CA LYS A 100 -27.16 -41.09 -6.58
C LYS A 100 -25.75 -40.49 -6.66
N LYS A 101 -25.42 -39.86 -7.78
CA LYS A 101 -24.09 -39.28 -8.03
C LYS A 101 -24.00 -37.82 -7.59
N ILE A 102 -25.10 -37.21 -7.15
CA ILE A 102 -25.09 -35.85 -6.63
C ILE A 102 -24.22 -35.83 -5.38
N GLU A 103 -23.17 -35.01 -5.40
CA GLU A 103 -22.21 -34.87 -4.30
C GLU A 103 -22.73 -33.93 -3.21
N ASP A 104 -22.19 -34.09 -2.00
CA ASP A 104 -22.55 -33.26 -0.85
C ASP A 104 -21.66 -32.01 -0.78
N LYS A 105 -21.85 -31.09 -1.73
CA LYS A 105 -21.02 -29.87 -1.90
C LYS A 105 -21.57 -28.60 -1.25
N GLY A 106 -22.73 -28.69 -0.60
CA GLY A 106 -23.46 -27.57 -0.01
C GLY A 106 -24.92 -27.51 -0.47
N THR A 107 -25.78 -26.81 0.27
CA THR A 107 -27.23 -26.80 0.02
C THR A 107 -27.60 -26.15 -1.31
N GLU A 108 -26.97 -25.02 -1.68
CA GLU A 108 -27.22 -24.32 -2.96
C GLU A 108 -26.84 -25.22 -4.16
N ASP A 109 -25.64 -25.79 -4.13
CA ASP A 109 -25.13 -26.66 -5.18
C ASP A 109 -25.96 -27.94 -5.33
N TYR A 110 -26.34 -28.57 -4.22
CA TYR A 110 -27.18 -29.76 -4.26
C TYR A 110 -28.55 -29.49 -4.90
N ILE A 111 -29.18 -28.34 -4.61
CA ILE A 111 -30.44 -27.96 -5.26
C ILE A 111 -30.24 -27.77 -6.76
N ASN A 112 -29.16 -27.09 -7.16
CA ASN A 112 -28.84 -26.82 -8.56
C ASN A 112 -28.59 -28.13 -9.32
N ASP A 113 -27.78 -29.04 -8.78
CA ASP A 113 -27.52 -30.35 -9.36
C ASP A 113 -28.79 -31.18 -9.50
N LEU A 114 -29.64 -31.17 -8.48
CA LEU A 114 -30.92 -31.85 -8.51
C LEU A 114 -31.82 -31.27 -9.62
N GLN A 115 -31.95 -29.95 -9.73
CA GLN A 115 -32.70 -29.32 -10.81
C GLN A 115 -32.13 -29.67 -12.20
N LEU A 116 -30.80 -29.70 -12.35
CA LEU A 116 -30.13 -30.08 -13.59
C LEU A 116 -30.47 -31.51 -13.99
N VAL A 117 -30.37 -32.47 -13.07
CA VAL A 117 -30.70 -33.89 -13.30
C VAL A 117 -32.16 -34.05 -13.75
N PHE A 118 -33.11 -33.38 -13.08
CA PHE A 118 -34.52 -33.44 -13.48
C PHE A 118 -34.79 -32.77 -14.84
N ASN A 119 -34.14 -31.65 -15.12
CA ASN A 119 -34.26 -30.96 -16.42
C ASN A 119 -33.71 -31.82 -17.56
N ASP A 120 -32.58 -32.48 -17.34
CA ASP A 120 -31.96 -33.37 -18.31
C ASP A 120 -32.82 -34.61 -18.58
N PHE A 121 -33.37 -35.22 -17.54
CA PHE A 121 -34.34 -36.30 -17.69
C PHE A 121 -35.54 -35.84 -18.52
N ASN A 122 -36.18 -34.72 -18.16
CA ASN A 122 -37.35 -34.19 -18.88
C ASN A 122 -37.07 -33.94 -20.36
N LYS A 123 -35.89 -33.43 -20.70
CA LYS A 123 -35.46 -33.20 -22.10
C LYS A 123 -35.29 -34.53 -22.85
N LYS A 124 -34.54 -35.47 -22.28
CA LYS A 124 -34.17 -36.74 -22.94
C LYS A 124 -35.38 -37.69 -23.06
N SER A 125 -36.25 -37.72 -22.05
CA SER A 125 -37.35 -38.67 -21.97
C SER A 125 -38.63 -38.23 -22.70
N ARG A 126 -38.72 -36.97 -23.17
CA ARG A 126 -39.97 -36.37 -23.68
C ARG A 126 -40.61 -37.15 -24.82
N ILE A 127 -39.84 -37.48 -25.85
CA ILE A 127 -40.36 -38.16 -27.05
C ILE A 127 -40.82 -39.58 -26.70
N SER A 128 -39.98 -40.33 -25.99
CA SER A 128 -40.26 -41.69 -25.53
C SER A 128 -41.51 -41.72 -24.64
N PHE A 129 -41.65 -40.76 -23.72
CA PHE A 129 -42.85 -40.60 -22.91
C PHE A 129 -44.10 -40.36 -23.77
N CYS A 130 -44.10 -39.37 -24.65
CA CYS A 130 -45.26 -39.04 -25.48
C CYS A 130 -45.70 -40.23 -26.35
N ARG A 131 -44.75 -40.93 -26.97
CA ARG A 131 -45.05 -42.11 -27.81
C ARG A 131 -45.51 -43.30 -27.01
N ALA A 132 -44.96 -43.53 -25.83
CA ALA A 132 -45.43 -44.58 -24.93
C ALA A 132 -46.86 -44.31 -24.45
N THR A 133 -47.23 -43.04 -24.18
CA THR A 133 -48.57 -42.72 -23.65
C THR A 133 -49.73 -42.89 -24.63
N ILE A 134 -49.48 -43.19 -25.92
CA ILE A 134 -50.54 -43.30 -26.95
C ILE A 134 -51.59 -44.34 -26.58
N LEU A 135 -51.17 -45.52 -26.10
CA LEU A 135 -52.08 -46.59 -25.68
C LEU A 135 -52.11 -46.79 -24.16
N ILE A 136 -51.06 -46.39 -23.44
CA ILE A 136 -50.88 -46.72 -22.01
C ILE A 136 -50.74 -45.48 -21.12
N GLY A 137 -51.43 -44.41 -21.49
CA GLY A 137 -51.40 -43.15 -20.76
C GLY A 137 -51.75 -43.30 -19.27
N LYS A 138 -52.80 -44.08 -18.94
CA LYS A 138 -53.26 -44.30 -17.56
C LYS A 138 -52.26 -45.09 -16.72
N GLU A 139 -51.57 -46.03 -17.35
CA GLU A 139 -50.57 -46.88 -16.71
C GLU A 139 -49.28 -46.09 -16.38
N ILE A 140 -48.90 -45.16 -17.27
CA ILE A 140 -47.74 -44.27 -17.09
C ILE A 140 -48.05 -43.07 -16.18
N GLU A 141 -49.31 -42.66 -16.08
CA GLU A 141 -49.77 -41.48 -15.32
C GLU A 141 -49.25 -41.46 -13.89
N LYS A 142 -49.24 -42.61 -13.21
CA LYS A 142 -48.73 -42.71 -11.82
C LYS A 142 -47.28 -42.28 -11.68
N VAL A 143 -46.43 -42.56 -12.68
CA VAL A 143 -45.02 -42.15 -12.68
C VAL A 143 -44.89 -40.65 -12.93
N ARG A 144 -45.70 -40.12 -13.85
CA ARG A 144 -45.79 -38.68 -14.12
C ARG A 144 -46.21 -37.90 -12.86
N ASP A 145 -47.17 -38.43 -12.11
CA ASP A 145 -47.65 -37.79 -10.89
C ASP A 145 -46.62 -37.79 -9.77
N ILE A 146 -45.86 -38.89 -9.60
CA ILE A 146 -44.72 -38.93 -8.67
C ILE A 146 -43.72 -37.81 -9.03
N MET A 147 -43.38 -37.68 -10.32
CA MET A 147 -42.45 -36.66 -10.83
C MET A 147 -42.94 -35.24 -10.56
N LYS A 148 -44.19 -34.95 -10.93
CA LYS A 148 -44.82 -33.64 -10.73
C LYS A 148 -44.93 -33.28 -9.25
N ASN A 149 -45.36 -34.22 -8.43
CA ASN A 149 -45.54 -33.98 -7.00
C ASN A 149 -44.21 -33.68 -6.32
N PHE A 150 -43.15 -34.42 -6.66
CA PHE A 150 -41.82 -34.14 -6.13
C PHE A 150 -41.34 -32.73 -6.49
N MET A 151 -41.39 -32.34 -7.76
CA MET A 151 -40.97 -31.00 -8.20
C MET A 151 -41.81 -29.88 -7.55
N LYS A 152 -43.12 -30.10 -7.40
CA LYS A 152 -44.01 -29.14 -6.73
C LYS A 152 -43.69 -28.99 -5.25
N VAL A 153 -43.42 -30.10 -4.55
CA VAL A 153 -43.04 -30.08 -3.14
C VAL A 153 -41.69 -29.39 -2.96
N LEU A 154 -40.70 -29.69 -3.80
CA LEU A 154 -39.40 -29.04 -3.79
C LEU A 154 -39.52 -27.52 -3.97
N ASP A 155 -40.20 -27.08 -5.03
CA ASP A 155 -40.39 -25.65 -5.32
C ASP A 155 -41.16 -24.94 -4.18
N TYR A 156 -42.19 -25.58 -3.62
CA TYR A 156 -42.92 -25.05 -2.47
C TYR A 156 -42.01 -24.90 -1.24
N LYS A 157 -41.16 -25.89 -0.95
CA LYS A 157 -40.24 -25.85 0.19
C LYS A 157 -39.17 -24.77 0.04
N ILE A 158 -38.59 -24.63 -1.16
CA ILE A 158 -37.61 -23.58 -1.48
C ILE A 158 -38.24 -22.19 -1.27
N LYS A 159 -39.47 -21.98 -1.76
CA LYS A 159 -40.16 -20.69 -1.65
C LYS A 159 -40.66 -20.38 -0.25
N SER A 160 -41.27 -21.36 0.42
CA SER A 160 -41.89 -21.14 1.75
C SER A 160 -40.86 -20.88 2.85
N ARG A 161 -39.62 -21.37 2.68
CA ARG A 161 -38.51 -21.13 3.62
C ARG A 161 -37.53 -20.05 3.17
N ASP A 162 -37.78 -19.39 2.05
CA ASP A 162 -36.91 -18.37 1.46
C ASP A 162 -35.43 -18.79 1.38
N ILE A 163 -35.19 -19.97 0.81
CA ILE A 163 -33.84 -20.56 0.75
C ILE A 163 -32.90 -19.74 -0.13
N TYR A 164 -33.40 -19.19 -1.24
CA TYR A 164 -32.60 -18.26 -2.06
C TYR A 164 -32.32 -16.94 -1.32
N GLY A 165 -33.21 -16.48 -0.44
CA GLY A 165 -32.94 -15.35 0.45
C GLY A 165 -31.82 -15.68 1.46
N THR A 166 -31.81 -16.90 1.98
CA THR A 166 -30.76 -17.42 2.87
C THR A 166 -29.38 -17.36 2.18
N PHE A 167 -29.23 -17.92 0.97
CA PHE A 167 -27.96 -17.87 0.23
C PHE A 167 -27.50 -16.45 -0.10
N LYS A 168 -28.44 -15.55 -0.44
CA LYS A 168 -28.11 -14.14 -0.66
C LYS A 168 -27.60 -13.49 0.63
N LYS A 169 -28.19 -13.82 1.77
CA LYS A 169 -27.81 -13.28 3.07
C LYS A 169 -26.46 -13.81 3.54
N GLU A 170 -26.17 -15.09 3.30
CA GLU A 170 -24.84 -15.69 3.53
C GLU A 170 -23.75 -14.93 2.76
N LYS A 171 -23.96 -14.68 1.45
CA LYS A 171 -23.02 -13.90 0.62
C LYS A 171 -22.82 -12.46 1.13
N LEU A 172 -23.88 -11.82 1.62
CA LEU A 172 -23.78 -10.49 2.22
C LEU A 172 -22.98 -10.51 3.54
N ILE A 173 -23.14 -11.55 4.36
CA ILE A 173 -22.36 -11.73 5.59
C ILE A 173 -20.88 -11.92 5.28
N ASP A 174 -20.53 -12.71 4.26
CA ASP A 174 -19.15 -12.90 3.85
C ASP A 174 -18.51 -11.59 3.37
N ASN A 175 -19.23 -10.80 2.58
CA ASN A 175 -18.79 -9.45 2.19
C ASN A 175 -18.60 -8.55 3.41
N LEU A 176 -19.55 -8.55 4.35
CA LEU A 176 -19.46 -7.75 5.57
C LEU A 176 -18.22 -8.12 6.40
N ARG A 177 -17.91 -9.42 6.53
CA ARG A 177 -16.67 -9.89 7.19
C ARG A 177 -15.41 -9.40 6.49
N LEU A 178 -15.41 -9.41 5.16
CA LEU A 178 -14.28 -8.89 4.38
C LEU A 178 -14.08 -7.39 4.61
N GLU A 179 -15.15 -6.60 4.64
CA GLU A 179 -15.07 -5.16 4.91
C GLU A 179 -14.62 -4.87 6.35
N LEU A 180 -15.10 -5.63 7.34
CA LEU A 180 -14.65 -5.51 8.73
C LEU A 180 -13.15 -5.79 8.88
N LYS A 181 -12.64 -6.80 8.18
CA LYS A 181 -11.20 -7.09 8.15
C LYS A 181 -10.40 -5.94 7.52
N LYS A 182 -10.86 -5.38 6.39
CA LYS A 182 -10.21 -4.21 5.76
C LYS A 182 -10.19 -3.00 6.69
N LEU A 183 -11.24 -2.81 7.48
CA LEU A 183 -11.31 -1.74 8.48
C LEU A 183 -10.27 -1.92 9.58
N GLU A 184 -10.13 -3.14 10.10
CA GLU A 184 -9.11 -3.46 11.11
C GLU A 184 -7.69 -3.23 10.57
N GLU A 185 -7.43 -3.64 9.33
CA GLU A 185 -6.16 -3.37 8.64
C GLU A 185 -5.89 -1.86 8.49
N ALA A 186 -6.91 -1.06 8.14
CA ALA A 186 -6.77 0.39 8.03
C ALA A 186 -6.42 1.04 9.39
N LYS A 187 -7.10 0.63 10.48
CA LYS A 187 -6.81 1.10 11.84
C LYS A 187 -5.40 0.74 12.31
N ASN A 188 -4.95 -0.48 12.00
CA ASN A 188 -3.58 -0.90 12.32
C ASN A 188 -2.53 -0.07 11.59
N ILE A 189 -2.76 0.26 10.32
CA ILE A 189 -1.87 1.14 9.55
C ILE A 189 -1.85 2.56 10.14
N GLN A 190 -3.02 3.13 10.49
CA GLN A 190 -3.08 4.44 11.14
C GLN A 190 -2.28 4.47 12.44
N LYS A 191 -2.38 3.41 13.27
CA LYS A 191 -1.58 3.29 14.50
C LYS A 191 -0.07 3.27 14.23
N GLN A 192 0.37 2.53 13.19
CA GLN A 192 1.78 2.52 12.78
C GLN A 192 2.25 3.92 12.33
N ILE A 193 1.41 4.66 11.62
CA ILE A 193 1.69 6.06 11.22
C ILE A 193 1.86 6.94 12.46
N GLU A 194 0.96 6.83 13.44
CA GLU A 194 1.04 7.60 14.69
C GLU A 194 2.32 7.30 15.49
N ASP A 195 2.69 6.02 15.59
CA ASP A 195 3.95 5.60 16.22
C ASP A 195 5.17 6.15 15.47
N SER A 196 5.13 6.16 14.12
CA SER A 196 6.19 6.74 13.28
C SER A 196 6.34 8.24 13.50
N VAL A 197 5.23 8.99 13.50
CA VAL A 197 5.22 10.43 13.76
C VAL A 197 5.79 10.73 15.15
N LYS A 198 5.39 9.97 16.17
CA LYS A 198 5.91 10.11 17.52
C LYS A 198 7.42 9.87 17.60
N ASN A 199 7.93 8.88 16.87
CA ASN A 199 9.37 8.59 16.81
C ASN A 199 10.15 9.72 16.14
N SER A 200 9.69 10.24 15.00
CA SER A 200 10.31 11.41 14.36
C SER A 200 10.27 12.64 15.27
N GLN A 201 9.17 12.87 15.99
CA GLN A 201 9.08 13.98 16.94
C GLN A 201 10.11 13.86 18.07
N ASN A 202 10.29 12.67 18.64
CA ASN A 202 11.31 12.42 19.66
C ASN A 202 12.73 12.66 19.11
N LYS A 203 12.98 12.25 17.86
CA LYS A 203 14.27 12.46 17.18
C LYS A 203 14.54 13.94 16.94
N ILE A 204 13.54 14.70 16.49
CA ILE A 204 13.63 16.17 16.36
C ILE A 204 14.01 16.78 17.70
N SER A 205 13.32 16.44 18.79
CA SER A 205 13.65 16.99 20.12
C SER A 205 15.07 16.67 20.58
N ALA A 206 15.58 15.47 20.28
CA ALA A 206 16.97 15.11 20.58
C ALA A 206 17.97 15.92 19.74
N LEU A 207 17.72 16.09 18.44
CA LEU A 207 18.55 16.88 17.54
C LEU A 207 18.52 18.38 17.88
N GLU A 208 17.39 18.90 18.33
CA GLU A 208 17.25 20.29 18.78
C GLU A 208 18.09 20.55 20.04
N LEU A 209 18.11 19.62 21.00
CA LEU A 209 19.00 19.70 22.17
C LEU A 209 20.48 19.66 21.77
N GLU A 210 20.83 18.79 20.83
CA GLU A 210 22.21 18.71 20.33
C GLU A 210 22.62 19.99 19.59
N LYS A 211 21.73 20.54 18.76
CA LYS A 211 21.93 21.81 18.05
C LYS A 211 22.15 22.95 19.05
N GLN A 212 21.31 23.04 20.07
CA GLN A 212 21.44 24.06 21.12
C GLN A 212 22.78 23.95 21.88
N SER A 213 23.24 22.71 22.15
CA SER A 213 24.56 22.49 22.76
C SER A 213 25.69 22.98 21.84
N ALA A 214 25.62 22.66 20.54
CA ALA A 214 26.61 23.09 19.56
C ALA A 214 26.65 24.61 19.38
N GLU A 215 25.48 25.27 19.39
CA GLU A 215 25.36 26.74 19.38
C GLU A 215 25.98 27.37 20.64
N THR A 216 25.75 26.75 21.80
CA THR A 216 26.36 27.20 23.06
C THR A 216 27.89 27.06 23.03
N ASP A 217 28.41 25.94 22.51
CA ASP A 217 29.85 25.71 22.37
C ASP A 217 30.49 26.68 21.38
N TYR A 218 29.80 27.00 20.28
CA TYR A 218 30.20 28.04 19.33
C TYR A 218 30.36 29.39 20.04
N GLU A 219 29.32 29.84 20.77
CA GLU A 219 29.35 31.12 21.48
C GLU A 219 30.43 31.16 22.56
N ASN A 220 30.61 30.07 23.31
CA ASN A 220 31.63 29.97 24.34
C ASN A 220 33.02 30.05 23.74
N TYR A 221 33.25 29.42 22.59
CA TYR A 221 34.52 29.51 21.88
C TYR A 221 34.76 30.92 21.34
N GLU A 222 33.75 31.56 20.73
CA GLU A 222 33.85 32.93 20.22
C GLU A 222 34.23 33.94 21.33
N LYS A 223 33.66 33.77 22.53
CA LYS A 223 33.96 34.60 23.72
C LYS A 223 35.25 34.19 24.44
N SER A 224 35.91 33.11 24.02
CA SER A 224 37.07 32.56 24.72
C SER A 224 38.35 33.36 24.47
N ASN A 225 39.27 33.29 25.43
CA ASN A 225 40.62 33.83 25.26
C ASN A 225 41.35 33.18 24.08
N VAL A 226 41.05 31.92 23.75
CA VAL A 226 41.68 31.20 22.64
C VAL A 226 41.32 31.85 21.30
N HIS A 227 40.05 32.22 21.11
CA HIS A 227 39.63 32.92 19.90
C HIS A 227 40.19 34.35 19.85
N ALA A 228 40.23 35.05 20.99
CA ALA A 228 40.87 36.36 21.08
C ALA A 228 42.38 36.31 20.72
N GLU A 229 43.10 35.28 21.18
CA GLU A 229 44.49 35.03 20.80
C GLU A 229 44.64 34.75 19.30
N PHE A 230 43.74 33.95 18.73
CA PHE A 230 43.69 33.72 17.28
C PHE A 230 43.51 35.03 16.51
N LEU A 231 42.56 35.88 16.89
CA LEU A 231 42.32 37.18 16.26
C LEU A 231 43.55 38.10 16.37
N ASN A 232 44.18 38.15 17.54
CA ASN A 232 45.39 38.93 17.77
C ASN A 232 46.56 38.44 16.89
N GLU A 233 46.72 37.13 16.70
CA GLU A 233 47.74 36.59 15.79
C GLU A 233 47.42 36.93 14.33
N GLN A 234 46.15 36.86 13.90
CA GLN A 234 45.74 37.30 12.56
C GLN A 234 46.02 38.80 12.35
N GLU A 235 45.78 39.64 13.36
CA GLU A 235 46.08 41.07 13.30
C GLU A 235 47.59 41.34 13.25
N LYS A 236 48.40 40.62 14.03
CA LYS A 236 49.86 40.69 13.93
C LYS A 236 50.36 40.31 12.53
N ILE A 237 49.89 39.19 11.98
CA ILE A 237 50.24 38.76 10.62
C ILE A 237 49.84 39.83 9.60
N LYS A 238 48.66 40.44 9.76
CA LYS A 238 48.20 41.53 8.89
C LYS A 238 49.12 42.76 8.98
N ASN A 239 49.50 43.16 10.19
CA ASN A 239 50.40 44.28 10.41
C ASN A 239 51.81 44.00 9.87
N GLU A 240 52.36 42.80 10.11
CA GLU A 240 53.62 42.34 9.52
C GLU A 240 53.58 42.38 7.99
N ASN A 241 52.48 41.92 7.39
CA ASN A 241 52.26 41.96 5.94
C ASN A 241 52.16 43.39 5.40
N ASN A 242 51.54 44.31 6.13
CA ASN A 242 51.47 45.72 5.75
C ASN A 242 52.85 46.39 5.82
N ILE A 243 53.59 46.18 6.91
CA ILE A 243 54.97 46.67 7.06
C ILE A 243 55.85 46.11 5.94
N LEU A 244 55.72 44.82 5.64
CA LEU A 244 56.46 44.18 4.54
C LEU A 244 56.12 44.81 3.18
N ALA A 245 54.85 45.13 2.93
CA ALA A 245 54.43 45.82 1.72
C ALA A 245 55.02 47.24 1.62
N GLU A 246 55.07 47.97 2.73
CA GLU A 246 55.72 49.28 2.80
C GLU A 246 57.24 49.18 2.57
N ASP A 247 57.91 48.21 3.20
CA ASP A 247 59.34 47.96 3.01
C ASP A 247 59.65 47.59 1.54
N ILE A 248 58.81 46.77 0.91
CA ILE A 248 58.90 46.45 -0.52
C ILE A 248 58.76 47.72 -1.37
N SER A 249 57.77 48.57 -1.06
CA SER A 249 57.54 49.81 -1.79
C SER A 249 58.71 50.78 -1.68
N ARG A 250 59.25 50.95 -0.46
CA ARG A 250 60.43 51.78 -0.20
C ARG A 250 61.64 51.27 -0.95
N LEU A 251 61.90 49.96 -0.88
CA LEU A 251 63.03 49.37 -1.59
C LEU A 251 62.90 49.53 -3.12
N LYS A 252 61.70 49.40 -3.69
CA LYS A 252 61.45 49.69 -5.12
C LYS A 252 61.73 51.14 -5.51
N GLN A 253 61.56 52.09 -4.59
CA GLN A 253 61.88 53.50 -4.85
C GLN A 253 63.38 53.75 -4.77
N GLU A 254 64.06 53.14 -3.79
CA GLU A 254 65.52 53.18 -3.63
C GLU A 254 66.24 52.50 -4.81
N LEU A 255 65.81 51.28 -5.17
CA LEU A 255 66.15 50.61 -6.42
C LEU A 255 65.43 51.31 -7.56
N ASN A 256 65.95 52.44 -8.04
CA ASN A 256 65.37 53.15 -9.17
C ASN A 256 65.51 52.32 -10.45
N LEU A 257 64.64 51.31 -10.61
CA LEU A 257 64.68 50.29 -11.67
C LEU A 257 64.63 50.95 -13.06
N LYS A 258 63.89 52.06 -13.19
CA LYS A 258 63.82 52.84 -14.43
C LYS A 258 65.17 53.44 -14.82
N LEU A 259 65.94 53.93 -13.85
CA LEU A 259 67.28 54.47 -14.10
C LEU A 259 68.28 53.34 -14.38
N LEU A 260 68.19 52.21 -13.64
CA LEU A 260 69.01 51.03 -13.90
C LEU A 260 68.75 50.45 -15.31
N SER A 261 67.50 50.35 -15.74
CA SER A 261 67.16 49.87 -17.09
C SER A 261 67.70 50.79 -18.18
N LYS A 262 67.71 52.12 -17.95
CA LYS A 262 68.37 53.07 -18.87
C LYS A 262 69.89 52.91 -18.87
N TYR A 263 70.51 52.64 -17.73
CA TYR A 263 71.96 52.47 -17.63
C TYR A 263 72.42 51.17 -18.32
N PHE A 264 71.67 50.08 -18.18
CA PHE A 264 71.99 48.76 -18.72
C PHE A 264 71.23 48.40 -20.00
N HIS A 265 70.67 49.37 -20.73
CA HIS A 265 69.86 49.11 -21.95
C HIS A 265 70.59 48.29 -23.03
N ASN A 266 71.93 48.37 -23.08
CA ASN A 266 72.77 47.63 -24.02
C ASN A 266 73.21 46.24 -23.50
N ASP A 267 73.00 45.92 -22.22
CA ASP A 267 73.26 44.59 -21.65
C ASP A 267 71.96 43.82 -21.54
N LYS A 268 71.71 42.95 -22.51
CA LYS A 268 70.47 42.17 -22.63
C LYS A 268 70.15 41.38 -21.34
N LYS A 269 71.16 40.77 -20.70
CA LYS A 269 70.95 39.94 -19.49
C LYS A 269 70.60 40.78 -18.27
N LYS A 270 71.30 41.91 -18.06
CA LYS A 270 71.02 42.81 -16.93
C LYS A 270 69.68 43.53 -17.10
N ASN A 271 69.36 43.94 -18.33
CA ASN A 271 68.09 44.60 -18.62
C ASN A 271 66.90 43.66 -18.47
N GLU A 272 67.03 42.39 -18.87
CA GLU A 272 66.01 41.36 -18.65
C GLU A 272 65.76 41.10 -17.16
N LEU A 273 66.82 41.03 -16.34
CA LEU A 273 66.66 40.93 -14.88
C LEU A 273 65.90 42.13 -14.31
N LEU A 274 66.25 43.35 -14.72
CA LEU A 274 65.57 44.57 -14.28
C LEU A 274 64.11 44.63 -14.73
N HIS A 275 63.82 44.14 -15.94
CA HIS A 275 62.45 44.00 -16.44
C HIS A 275 61.63 43.05 -15.56
N ASN A 276 62.16 41.88 -15.21
CA ASN A 276 61.50 40.94 -14.31
C ASN A 276 61.19 41.57 -12.94
N TYR A 277 62.17 42.27 -12.34
CA TYR A 277 61.97 43.00 -11.09
C TYR A 277 60.91 44.11 -11.22
N SER A 278 60.76 44.74 -12.40
CA SER A 278 59.75 45.77 -12.64
C SER A 278 58.34 45.21 -12.78
N GLU A 279 58.18 44.07 -13.46
CA GLU A 279 56.91 43.38 -13.71
C GLU A 279 56.39 42.70 -12.43
N ASN A 280 57.25 41.91 -11.78
CA ASN A 280 56.88 41.15 -10.58
C ASN A 280 58.03 41.10 -9.59
N PHE A 281 58.18 42.19 -8.84
CA PHE A 281 59.24 42.37 -7.87
C PHE A 281 59.29 41.28 -6.80
N ILE A 282 58.14 40.84 -6.28
CA ILE A 282 58.07 39.87 -5.18
C ILE A 282 58.56 38.49 -5.66
N ASN A 283 58.14 38.05 -6.84
CA ASN A 283 58.64 36.78 -7.37
C ASN A 283 60.10 36.91 -7.80
N SER A 284 60.47 38.02 -8.44
CA SER A 284 61.85 38.24 -8.91
C SER A 284 62.87 38.29 -7.77
N ILE A 285 62.53 38.91 -6.63
CA ILE A 285 63.42 38.93 -5.46
C ILE A 285 63.51 37.56 -4.75
N LYS A 286 62.44 36.74 -4.82
CA LYS A 286 62.49 35.35 -4.35
C LYS A 286 63.44 34.52 -5.21
N ASP A 287 63.32 34.66 -6.53
CA ASP A 287 64.02 33.84 -7.53
C ASP A 287 65.50 34.24 -7.75
N ASP A 288 65.88 35.47 -7.41
CA ASP A 288 67.27 35.95 -7.48
C ASP A 288 68.10 35.46 -6.28
N ASN A 289 68.42 34.16 -6.28
CA ASN A 289 69.17 33.48 -5.21
C ASN A 289 70.51 34.14 -4.86
N ASN A 290 71.18 34.74 -5.84
CA ASN A 290 72.48 35.39 -5.65
C ASN A 290 72.36 36.90 -5.47
N LEU A 291 71.13 37.44 -5.41
CA LEU A 291 70.85 38.87 -5.32
C LEU A 291 71.64 39.68 -6.36
N LYS A 292 71.67 39.20 -7.60
CA LYS A 292 72.32 39.86 -8.74
C LYS A 292 71.86 41.30 -8.90
N ILE A 293 70.62 41.63 -8.51
CA ILE A 293 70.11 43.00 -8.48
C ILE A 293 71.03 43.96 -7.69
N ILE A 294 71.67 43.50 -6.62
CA ILE A 294 72.61 44.28 -5.81
C ILE A 294 73.87 44.60 -6.61
N SER A 295 74.42 43.61 -7.31
CA SER A 295 75.61 43.79 -8.14
C SER A 295 75.36 44.80 -9.27
N ILE A 296 74.18 44.75 -9.90
CA ILE A 296 73.76 45.69 -10.94
C ILE A 296 73.63 47.11 -10.38
N ALA A 297 73.04 47.26 -9.20
CA ALA A 297 72.91 48.57 -8.56
C ALA A 297 74.27 49.20 -8.21
N LYS A 298 75.21 48.41 -7.68
CA LYS A 298 76.57 48.86 -7.37
C LYS A 298 77.34 49.28 -8.61
N GLU A 299 77.24 48.51 -9.70
CA GLU A 299 77.86 48.86 -10.99
C GLU A 299 77.35 50.21 -11.54
N ALA A 300 76.06 50.50 -11.38
CA ALA A 300 75.46 51.79 -11.74
C ALA A 300 75.72 52.91 -10.73
N LYS A 301 76.57 52.68 -9.72
CA LYS A 301 76.88 53.61 -8.62
C LYS A 301 75.65 54.06 -7.82
N GLN A 302 74.58 53.26 -7.77
CA GLN A 302 73.48 53.51 -6.82
C GLN A 302 73.90 53.08 -5.41
N SER A 303 73.72 53.97 -4.44
CA SER A 303 73.94 53.67 -3.03
C SER A 303 72.76 52.86 -2.51
N ILE A 304 72.95 51.55 -2.36
CA ILE A 304 71.90 50.63 -1.87
C ILE A 304 72.44 49.81 -0.71
N ASP A 305 71.59 49.62 0.29
CA ASP A 305 71.88 48.81 1.45
C ASP A 305 71.64 47.32 1.13
N GLU A 306 72.72 46.57 0.95
CA GLU A 306 72.66 45.14 0.64
C GLU A 306 71.99 44.33 1.74
N GLN A 307 72.14 44.77 2.99
CA GLN A 307 71.64 44.06 4.15
C GLN A 307 70.11 44.18 4.20
N LYS A 308 69.56 45.38 3.91
CA LYS A 308 68.11 45.57 3.77
C LYS A 308 67.49 44.70 2.69
N ILE A 309 68.16 44.51 1.54
CA ILE A 309 67.65 43.66 0.46
C ILE A 309 67.60 42.19 0.89
N LYS A 310 68.64 41.71 1.58
CA LYS A 310 68.70 40.35 2.14
C LYS A 310 67.60 40.14 3.17
N GLU A 311 67.50 41.04 4.15
CA GLU A 311 66.48 40.99 5.19
C GLU A 311 65.06 41.03 4.61
N LEU A 312 64.82 41.85 3.58
CA LEU A 312 63.53 41.91 2.90
C LEU A 312 63.20 40.60 2.19
N ARG A 313 64.16 40.02 1.46
CA ARG A 313 63.97 38.72 0.80
C ARG A 313 63.60 37.63 1.81
N ASP A 314 64.28 37.60 2.95
CA ASP A 314 64.00 36.64 4.01
C ASP A 314 62.60 36.85 4.61
N LYS A 315 62.18 38.10 4.82
CA LYS A 315 60.80 38.41 5.24
C LYS A 315 59.76 37.97 4.19
N ILE A 316 60.04 38.19 2.91
CA ILE A 316 59.18 37.80 1.78
C ILE A 316 59.06 36.27 1.66
N MET A 317 60.14 35.53 1.94
CA MET A 317 60.14 34.07 1.92
C MET A 317 59.38 33.47 3.11
N ASN A 318 59.44 34.12 4.28
CA ASN A 318 58.79 33.67 5.51
C ASN A 318 57.41 34.31 5.76
N GLN A 319 56.82 34.93 4.74
CA GLN A 319 55.55 35.64 4.84
C GLN A 319 54.42 34.68 5.26
N LYS A 320 53.77 34.96 6.39
CA LYS A 320 52.59 34.24 6.87
C LYS A 320 51.33 34.70 6.13
N MET A 321 50.43 33.76 5.85
CA MET A 321 49.11 34.05 5.28
C MET A 321 48.03 34.14 6.36
N LEU A 322 47.03 34.97 6.12
CA LEU A 322 45.80 34.97 6.91
C LEU A 322 45.02 33.69 6.67
N VAL A 323 44.45 33.12 7.72
CA VAL A 323 43.67 31.89 7.67
C VAL A 323 42.31 32.09 8.34
N LYS A 324 41.30 31.35 7.88
CA LYS A 324 39.99 31.29 8.56
C LYS A 324 40.10 30.47 9.83
N ASP A 325 39.29 30.80 10.82
CA ASP A 325 39.17 30.00 12.04
C ASP A 325 38.49 28.67 11.69
N LYS A 326 39.30 27.60 11.65
CA LYS A 326 38.81 26.25 11.33
C LYS A 326 37.80 25.75 12.36
N LYS A 327 37.97 26.14 13.62
CA LYS A 327 37.14 25.65 14.73
C LYS A 327 35.75 26.28 14.69
N LEU A 328 35.64 27.58 14.38
CA LEU A 328 34.33 28.19 14.08
C LEU A 328 33.67 27.49 12.88
N GLY A 329 34.42 27.22 11.81
CA GLY A 329 33.89 26.52 10.65
C GLY A 329 33.41 25.09 10.95
N GLU A 330 34.06 24.37 11.87
CA GLU A 330 33.62 23.05 12.34
C GLU A 330 32.28 23.12 13.09
N PHE A 331 32.11 24.11 13.97
CA PHE A 331 30.84 24.34 14.66
C PHE A 331 29.71 24.73 13.71
N GLU A 332 29.94 25.68 12.80
CA GLU A 332 28.95 26.10 11.79
C GLU A 332 28.51 24.90 10.94
N ASN A 333 29.45 24.07 10.50
CA ASN A 333 29.14 22.86 9.75
C ASN A 333 28.31 21.87 10.57
N ARG A 334 28.63 21.67 11.86
CA ARG A 334 27.85 20.76 12.73
C ARG A 334 26.42 21.27 12.92
N ILE A 335 26.24 22.56 13.18
CA ILE A 335 24.92 23.20 13.34
C ILE A 335 24.10 23.04 12.05
N ASN A 336 24.71 23.29 10.88
CA ASN A 336 24.05 23.12 9.59
C ASN A 336 23.62 21.67 9.32
N ILE A 337 24.45 20.68 9.67
CA ILE A 337 24.10 19.26 9.52
C ILE A 337 22.89 18.92 10.41
N LEU A 338 22.91 19.33 11.68
CA LEU A 338 21.80 19.09 12.60
C LEU A 338 20.51 19.75 12.12
N GLU A 339 20.60 20.96 11.57
CA GLU A 339 19.44 21.64 10.98
C GLU A 339 18.87 20.93 9.75
N GLN A 340 19.74 20.36 8.89
CA GLN A 340 19.29 19.52 7.79
C GLN A 340 18.58 18.26 8.28
N GLU A 341 19.15 17.55 9.24
CA GLU A 341 18.55 16.34 9.83
C GLU A 341 17.18 16.64 10.48
N ILE A 342 17.05 17.76 11.20
CA ILE A 342 15.77 18.22 11.76
C ILE A 342 14.74 18.47 10.65
N ASN A 343 15.15 19.14 9.57
CA ASN A 343 14.25 19.45 8.46
C ASN A 343 13.82 18.19 7.69
N GLU A 344 14.69 17.19 7.57
CA GLU A 344 14.36 15.88 7.01
C GLU A 344 13.30 15.17 7.84
N GLU A 345 13.46 15.14 9.17
CA GLU A 345 12.44 14.53 10.05
C GLU A 345 11.10 15.29 10.03
N LYS A 346 11.13 16.62 9.89
CA LYS A 346 9.90 17.41 9.70
C LYS A 346 9.16 17.03 8.41
N ARG A 347 9.88 16.83 7.31
CA ARG A 347 9.30 16.34 6.05
C ARG A 347 8.73 14.93 6.20
N ASN A 348 9.41 14.04 6.90
CA ASN A 348 8.89 12.70 7.18
C ASN A 348 7.55 12.76 7.92
N ILE A 349 7.42 13.66 8.91
CA ILE A 349 6.14 13.88 9.63
C ILE A 349 5.05 14.40 8.69
N GLU A 350 5.35 15.35 7.80
CA GLU A 350 4.40 15.85 6.80
C GLU A 350 3.91 14.74 5.87
N ASP A 351 4.82 13.91 5.36
CA ASP A 351 4.51 12.78 4.49
C ASP A 351 3.64 11.72 5.20
N GLU A 352 3.99 11.38 6.44
CA GLU A 352 3.21 10.45 7.27
C GLU A 352 1.81 11.00 7.58
N ASN A 353 1.68 12.30 7.89
CA ASN A 353 0.37 12.94 8.09
C ASN A 353 -0.49 12.95 6.80
N HIS A 354 0.13 13.15 5.64
CA HIS A 354 -0.58 13.05 4.37
C HIS A 354 -1.04 11.61 4.08
N LYS A 355 -0.24 10.60 4.44
CA LYS A 355 -0.68 9.19 4.42
C LYS A 355 -1.85 8.98 5.38
N LYS A 356 -1.80 9.52 6.60
CA LYS A 356 -2.88 9.42 7.60
C LYS A 356 -4.22 9.87 7.02
N GLN A 357 -4.27 11.06 6.42
CA GLN A 357 -5.49 11.60 5.79
C GLN A 357 -6.06 10.69 4.70
N LYS A 358 -5.21 10.02 3.91
CA LYS A 358 -5.67 9.05 2.90
C LYS A 358 -6.32 7.83 3.55
N PHE A 359 -5.74 7.33 4.63
CA PHE A 359 -6.28 6.18 5.35
C PHE A 359 -7.54 6.52 6.16
N GLU A 360 -7.67 7.74 6.69
CA GLU A 360 -8.91 8.23 7.31
C GLU A 360 -10.07 8.25 6.30
N LYS A 361 -9.85 8.80 5.10
CA LYS A 361 -10.87 8.76 4.02
C LYS A 361 -11.24 7.34 3.63
N LYS A 362 -10.25 6.45 3.51
CA LYS A 362 -10.49 5.04 3.20
C LYS A 362 -11.29 4.34 4.31
N GLU A 363 -11.02 4.67 5.57
CA GLU A 363 -11.79 4.17 6.71
C GLU A 363 -13.25 4.62 6.64
N GLU A 364 -13.50 5.89 6.35
CA GLU A 364 -14.86 6.43 6.17
C GLU A 364 -15.62 5.71 5.04
N GLU A 365 -14.97 5.47 3.90
CA GLU A 365 -15.55 4.72 2.78
C GLU A 365 -15.91 3.28 3.18
N ILE A 366 -15.00 2.58 3.87
CA ILE A 366 -15.26 1.21 4.36
C ILE A 366 -16.44 1.21 5.35
N LEU A 367 -16.50 2.19 6.26
CA LEU A 367 -17.60 2.31 7.23
C LEU A 367 -18.95 2.51 6.55
N ILE A 368 -19.02 3.24 5.43
CA ILE A 368 -20.24 3.37 4.64
C ILE A 368 -20.67 2.00 4.09
N HIS A 369 -19.76 1.24 3.51
CA HIS A 369 -20.07 -0.10 2.99
C HIS A 369 -20.50 -1.07 4.09
N VAL A 370 -19.80 -1.06 5.23
CA VAL A 370 -20.16 -1.84 6.41
C VAL A 370 -21.57 -1.50 6.90
N ARG A 371 -21.92 -0.21 6.96
CA ARG A 371 -23.28 0.25 7.32
C ARG A 371 -24.33 -0.24 6.33
N GLU A 372 -24.06 -0.13 5.03
CA GLU A 372 -24.98 -0.57 3.98
C GLU A 372 -25.24 -2.07 4.04
N ASP A 373 -24.20 -2.88 4.19
CA ASP A 373 -24.32 -4.34 4.21
C ASP A 373 -24.96 -4.82 5.53
N ALA A 374 -24.56 -4.25 6.67
CA ALA A 374 -25.25 -4.51 7.94
C ALA A 374 -26.75 -4.16 7.85
N THR A 375 -27.10 -3.04 7.21
CA THR A 375 -28.49 -2.63 7.00
C THR A 375 -29.26 -3.62 6.13
N LYS A 376 -28.64 -4.17 5.07
CA LYS A 376 -29.27 -5.19 4.21
C LYS A 376 -29.48 -6.52 4.96
N ILE A 377 -28.58 -6.87 5.89
CA ILE A 377 -28.62 -8.13 6.64
C ILE A 377 -29.60 -8.05 7.83
N PHE A 378 -29.53 -6.98 8.62
CA PHE A 378 -30.24 -6.86 9.89
C PHE A 378 -31.46 -5.92 9.83
N GLY A 379 -31.56 -5.08 8.80
CA GLY A 379 -32.62 -4.11 8.62
C GLY A 379 -32.30 -2.72 9.21
N ARG A 380 -32.83 -1.67 8.58
CA ARG A 380 -32.57 -0.26 8.97
C ARG A 380 -32.92 0.09 10.42
N SER A 381 -33.92 -0.55 10.99
CA SER A 381 -34.37 -0.29 12.38
C SER A 381 -33.50 -0.98 13.43
N ALA A 382 -32.65 -1.93 13.02
CA ALA A 382 -31.82 -2.70 13.93
C ALA A 382 -30.42 -2.13 14.09
N VAL A 383 -29.96 -1.25 13.21
CA VAL A 383 -28.56 -0.83 13.16
C VAL A 383 -28.42 0.64 13.57
N GLU A 384 -27.69 0.91 14.66
CA GLU A 384 -27.34 2.26 15.12
C GLU A 384 -25.82 2.44 15.01
N PHE A 385 -25.41 3.25 14.04
CA PHE A 385 -24.01 3.53 13.72
C PHE A 385 -23.66 5.00 13.87
#